data_AF-A0A2V9ZX66-F1
#
_entry.id   AF-A0A2V9ZX66-F1
#
_cell.length_a   1.000
_cell.length_b   1.000
_cell.length_c   1.000
_cell.angle_alpha   90.00
_cell.angle_beta   90.00
_cell.angle_gamma   90.00
#
_symmetry.space_group_name_H-M   'P 1'
#
loop_
_entity.id
_entity.type
_entity.pdbx_description
1 polymer ?
#
loop_
_entity_poly.entity_id
_entity_poly.type
_entity_poly.pdbx_seq_one_letter_code
_entity_poly.pdbx_strand_id
1 'polypeptide(L)' 'KQRAAQYRKESELITQSLIDHYLTPVGKDDHTPPGVLRHGSSTRPADGMLVYGDYYLLETLLALEAPKVAGTAGSTNPGE' A
#
# COMPACT_ATOMS: atom_id res chain seq x y z
N LYS A 1 -4.72 -20.36 -4.80
CA LYS A 1 -5.81 -19.33 -4.76
C LYS A 1 -6.04 -18.77 -3.36
N GLN A 2 -6.08 -19.57 -2.29
CA GLN A 2 -6.30 -19.09 -0.92
C GLN A 2 -5.22 -18.11 -0.41
N ARG A 3 -3.93 -18.39 -0.64
CA ARG A 3 -2.83 -17.49 -0.26
C ARG A 3 -2.92 -16.10 -0.90
N ALA A 4 -3.28 -16.03 -2.19
CA ALA A 4 -3.42 -14.75 -2.89
C ALA A 4 -4.55 -13.88 -2.29
N ALA A 5 -5.70 -14.49 -1.96
CA ALA A 5 -6.78 -13.78 -1.28
C ALA A 5 -6.38 -13.33 0.14
N GLN A 6 -5.60 -14.15 0.85
CA GLN A 6 -5.07 -13.79 2.16
C GLN A 6 -4.09 -12.61 2.06
N TYR A 7 -3.12 -12.65 1.14
CA TYR A 7 -2.18 -11.53 0.96
C TYR A 7 -2.88 -10.23 0.56
N ARG A 8 -3.93 -10.32 -0.25
CA ARG A 8 -4.76 -9.16 -0.57
C ARG A 8 -5.38 -8.55 0.69
N LYS A 9 -5.98 -9.38 1.54
CA LYS A 9 -6.55 -8.93 2.83
C LYS A 9 -5.48 -8.32 3.75
N GLU A 10 -4.34 -8.97 3.89
CA GLU A 10 -3.24 -8.44 4.73
C GLU A 10 -2.70 -7.12 4.18
N SER A 11 -2.59 -6.98 2.85
CA SER A 11 -2.21 -5.73 2.21
C SER A 11 -3.18 -4.60 2.55
N GLU A 12 -4.49 -4.86 2.50
CA GLU A 12 -5.52 -3.87 2.87
C GLU A 12 -5.38 -3.44 4.34
N LEU A 13 -5.18 -4.40 5.25
CA LEU A 13 -5.01 -4.12 6.68
C LEU A 13 -3.73 -3.32 6.99
N ILE A 14 -2.61 -3.69 6.37
CA ILE A 14 -1.33 -2.99 6.56
C ILE A 14 -1.43 -1.58 6.00
N THR A 15 -1.94 -1.41 4.77
CA THR A 15 -2.10 -0.09 4.16
C THR A 15 -3.00 0.81 4.99
N GLN A 16 -4.12 0.30 5.52
CA GLN A 16 -4.98 1.07 6.40
C GLN A 16 -4.27 1.50 7.70
N SER A 17 -3.50 0.60 8.32
CA SER A 17 -2.70 0.94 9.50
C SER A 17 -1.66 2.03 9.23
N LEU A 18 -1.02 1.99 8.05
CA LEU A 18 -0.09 3.06 7.62
C LEU A 18 -0.80 4.40 7.47
N ILE A 19 -1.99 4.42 6.87
CA ILE A 19 -2.82 5.63 6.74
C ILE A 19 -3.19 6.19 8.11
N ASP A 20 -3.71 5.35 8.99
CA ASP A 20 -4.30 5.80 10.26
C ASP A 20 -3.27 6.27 11.29
N HIS A 21 -2.03 5.76 11.20
CA HIS A 21 -1.04 5.94 12.27
C HIS A 21 0.29 6.55 11.83
N TYR A 22 0.63 6.50 10.53
CA TYR A 22 1.95 6.86 10.04
C TYR A 22 1.97 8.00 9.03
N LEU A 23 0.81 8.36 8.45
CA LEU A 23 0.72 9.51 7.56
C LEU A 23 0.58 10.84 8.32
N THR A 24 1.29 11.83 7.83
CA THR A 24 1.20 13.21 8.29
C THR A 24 -0.04 13.93 7.76
N PRO A 25 -0.49 15.00 8.42
CA PRO A 25 -0.02 15.49 9.71
C PRO A 25 -0.62 14.69 10.86
N VAL A 26 0.15 14.46 11.94
CA VAL A 26 -0.32 13.65 13.09
C VAL A 26 -0.74 14.47 14.32
N GLY A 27 -0.73 15.78 14.18
CA GLY A 27 -1.06 16.71 15.25
C GLY A 27 -1.16 18.12 14.72
N LYS A 28 -1.68 19.03 15.55
CA LYS A 28 -1.91 20.43 15.16
C LYS A 28 -0.62 21.21 14.90
N ASP A 29 0.49 20.77 15.50
CA ASP A 29 1.81 21.41 15.40
C ASP A 29 2.73 20.69 14.40
N ASP A 30 2.21 19.66 13.70
CA ASP A 30 2.95 18.95 12.67
C ASP A 30 2.88 19.75 11.36
N HIS A 31 4.00 20.39 11.00
CA HIS A 31 4.12 21.19 9.78
C HIS A 31 4.58 20.38 8.56
N THR A 32 4.73 19.06 8.69
CA THR A 32 5.07 18.22 7.54
C THR A 32 3.91 18.22 6.52
N PRO A 33 4.21 18.17 5.21
CA PRO A 33 3.18 18.09 4.18
C PRO A 33 2.26 16.89 4.42
N PRO A 34 0.94 16.97 4.14
CA PRO A 34 0.04 15.84 4.30
C PRO A 34 0.44 14.64 3.44
N GLY A 35 0.26 13.43 3.99
CA GLY A 35 0.48 12.17 3.28
C GLY A 35 1.93 11.69 3.22
N VAL A 36 2.84 12.27 4.02
CA VAL A 36 4.22 11.79 4.15
C VAL A 36 4.28 10.66 5.20
N LEU A 37 4.94 9.56 4.86
CA LEU A 37 5.09 8.41 5.74
C LEU A 37 6.23 8.65 6.76
N ARG A 38 5.88 8.55 8.04
CA ARG A 38 6.82 8.73 9.17
C ARG A 38 7.42 7.41 9.65
N HIS A 39 8.46 7.52 10.49
CA HIS A 39 9.12 6.39 11.16
C HIS A 39 9.73 5.37 10.19
N GLY A 40 10.14 5.82 9.01
CA GLY A 40 10.99 5.04 8.14
C GLY A 40 12.42 4.95 8.69
N SER A 41 13.17 3.89 8.37
CA SER A 41 14.59 3.77 8.72
C SER A 41 15.38 3.22 7.53
N SER A 42 16.31 4.00 6.99
CA SER A 42 17.22 3.55 5.91
C SER A 42 18.42 2.79 6.46
N THR A 43 19.04 3.32 7.52
CA THR A 43 20.08 2.67 8.31
C THR A 43 19.74 2.82 9.78
N ARG A 44 19.73 1.70 10.52
CA ARG A 44 19.55 1.75 11.98
C ARG A 44 20.75 2.48 12.61
N PRO A 45 20.53 3.29 13.66
CA PRO A 45 19.28 3.44 14.42
C PRO A 45 18.43 4.67 14.03
N ALA A 46 18.65 5.30 12.87
CA ALA A 46 18.02 6.57 12.54
C ALA A 46 16.62 6.42 11.92
N ASP A 47 15.63 7.06 12.54
CA ASP A 47 14.30 7.25 11.98
C ASP A 47 14.25 8.50 11.09
N GLY A 48 13.50 8.45 10.00
CA GLY A 48 13.34 9.54 9.05
C GLY A 48 12.18 9.33 8.07
N MET A 49 11.94 10.34 7.25
CA MET A 49 11.02 10.27 6.11
C MET A 49 11.80 9.69 4.92
N LEU A 50 11.22 8.68 4.27
CA LEU A 50 11.87 7.93 3.21
C LEU A 50 11.03 7.99 1.95
N VAL A 51 11.55 8.64 0.91
CA VAL A 51 10.86 8.80 -0.38
C VAL A 51 10.44 7.46 -0.97
N TYR A 52 11.23 6.39 -0.78
CA TYR A 52 10.85 5.07 -1.26
C TYR A 52 9.69 4.45 -0.47
N GLY A 53 9.53 4.79 0.82
CA GLY A 53 8.36 4.39 1.61
C GLY A 53 7.09 5.04 1.09
N ASP A 54 7.15 6.34 0.79
CA ASP A 54 6.04 7.09 0.17
C ASP A 54 5.67 6.50 -1.20
N TYR A 55 6.68 6.19 -2.03
CA TYR A 55 6.50 5.57 -3.34
C TYR A 55 5.77 4.22 -3.26
N TYR A 56 6.21 3.29 -2.40
CA TYR A 56 5.58 1.97 -2.30
C TYR A 56 4.19 2.03 -1.68
N LEU A 57 3.93 2.98 -0.79
CA LEU A 57 2.59 3.21 -0.28
C LEU A 57 1.64 3.65 -1.41
N LEU A 58 2.06 4.62 -2.23
CA LEU A 58 1.28 5.06 -3.39
C LEU A 58 1.05 3.91 -4.38
N GLU A 59 2.09 3.15 -4.72
CA GLU A 59 1.99 1.99 -5.61
C GLU A 59 1.00 0.95 -5.08
N THR A 60 1.02 0.70 -3.77
CA THR A 60 0.07 -0.21 -3.12
C THR A 60 -1.35 0.34 -3.19
N LEU A 61 -1.57 1.63 -2.92
CA LEU A 61 -2.89 2.25 -3.02
C LEU A 61 -3.48 2.15 -4.44
N LEU A 62 -2.67 2.41 -5.46
CA LEU A 62 -3.08 2.25 -6.86
C LEU A 62 -3.43 0.80 -7.19
N ALA A 63 -2.66 -0.17 -6.68
CA ALA A 63 -2.97 -1.59 -6.84
C ALA A 63 -4.22 -2.04 -6.04
N LEU A 64 -4.52 -1.37 -4.92
CA LEU A 64 -5.73 -1.60 -4.14
C LEU A 64 -6.98 -1.02 -4.81
N GLU A 65 -6.86 0.15 -5.45
CA GLU A 65 -7.93 0.80 -6.21
C GLU A 65 -8.23 0.08 -7.53
N ALA A 66 -7.20 -0.46 -8.19
CA ALA A 66 -7.36 -1.18 -9.44
C ALA A 66 -8.43 -2.29 -9.30
N PRO A 67 -9.34 -2.44 -10.28
CA PRO A 67 -10.34 -3.48 -10.25
C PRO A 67 -9.66 -4.82 -10.00
N LYS A 68 -10.18 -5.60 -9.07
CA LYS A 68 -9.77 -7.00 -8.90
C LYS A 68 -9.89 -7.64 -10.27
N VAL A 69 -8.76 -7.86 -10.95
CA VAL A 69 -8.76 -8.58 -12.23
C VAL A 69 -9.34 -9.94 -11.88
N ALA A 70 -10.62 -10.11 -12.19
CA ALA A 70 -11.30 -11.38 -12.09
C ALA A 70 -10.45 -12.29 -12.97
N GLY A 71 -9.77 -13.23 -12.32
CA GLY A 71 -8.76 -14.05 -12.98
C GLY A 71 -9.30 -14.53 -14.31
N THR A 72 -8.50 -14.37 -15.35
CA THR A 72 -8.69 -14.96 -16.67
C THR A 72 -9.11 -16.42 -16.50
N ALA A 73 -10.42 -16.65 -16.56
CA ALA A 73 -11.06 -17.93 -16.39
C ALA A 73 -12.10 -18.07 -17.50
N GLY A 74 -11.72 -18.88 -18.49
CA GLY A 74 -12.55 -19.32 -19.60
C GLY A 74 -12.30 -18.51 -20.87
N SER A 75 -12.17 -19.11 -22.05
CA SER A 75 -12.27 -20.51 -22.42
C SER A 75 -11.86 -20.56 -23.89
N THR A 76 -11.10 -21.58 -24.24
CA THR A 76 -10.91 -22.17 -25.57
C THR A 76 -11.98 -21.79 -26.60
N ASN A 77 -11.55 -21.25 -27.74
CA ASN A 77 -12.33 -21.30 -28.98
C ASN A 77 -12.55 -22.78 -29.35
N PRO A 78 -13.80 -23.24 -29.50
CA PRO A 78 -14.07 -24.37 -30.39
C PRO A 78 -13.97 -23.83 -31.83
N GLY A 79 -13.38 -24.63 -32.72
CA GLY A 79 -13.14 -24.19 -34.10
C GLY A 79 -14.42 -23.84 -34.86
N GLU A 80 -14.27 -22.88 -35.76
CA GLU A 80 -14.86 -22.86 -37.10
C GLU A 80 -13.79 -22.33 -38.07
#